data_AF-A0A511DA61-F1
#
_entry.id   AF-A0A511DA61-F1
#
_cell.length_a   1.000
_cell.length_b   1.000
_cell.length_c   1.000
_cell.angle_alpha   90.00
_cell.angle_beta   90.00
_cell.angle_gamma   90.00
#
_symmetry.space_group_name_H-M   'P 1'
#
loop_
_entity.id
_entity.type
_entity.pdbx_description
1 polymer ?
#
loop_
_entity_poly.entity_id
_entity_poly.type
_entity_poly.pdbx_seq_one_letter_code
_entity_poly.pdbx_strand_id
1 'polypeptide(L)' 'MWTVTGWAVAVWLKLTLLLAVAVGAAWWLLATGSGWFPLILITAAVVELWSVRALAAEWASEARSSWWWHR' A
#
# COMPACT_ATOMS: atom_id res chain seq x y z
N MET A 1 -1.99 16.15 13.07
CA MET A 1 -1.09 15.84 11.94
C MET A 1 -0.28 14.57 12.17
N TRP A 2 0.65 14.54 13.14
CA TRP A 2 1.55 13.39 13.36
C TRP A 2 0.83 12.05 13.60
N THR A 3 -0.29 12.05 14.33
CA THR A 3 -1.10 10.83 14.55
C THR A 3 -1.62 10.23 13.24
N VAL A 4 -2.09 11.07 12.32
CA VAL A 4 -2.66 10.66 11.02
C VAL A 4 -1.55 10.18 10.09
N THR A 5 -0.42 10.91 10.04
CA THR A 5 0.77 10.49 9.30
C THR A 5 1.31 9.15 9.81
N GLY A 6 1.40 8.99 11.14
CA GLY A 6 1.87 7.75 11.76
C GLY A 6 0.94 6.57 11.47
N TRP A 7 -0.37 6.77 11.54
CA TRP A 7 -1.36 5.76 11.15
C TRP A 7 -1.24 5.39 9.67
N ALA A 8 -1.16 6.38 8.77
CA ALA A 8 -1.05 6.14 7.33
C ALA A 8 0.22 5.34 6.98
N VAL A 9 1.36 5.68 7.60
CA VAL A 9 2.62 4.93 7.43
C VAL A 9 2.49 3.50 7.97
N ALA A 10 1.85 3.31 9.13
CA ALA A 10 1.65 1.99 9.70
C ALA A 10 0.73 1.11 8.85
N VAL A 11 -0.33 1.67 8.27
CA VAL A 11 -1.24 0.97 7.35
C VAL A 11 -0.51 0.61 6.05
N TRP A 12 0.23 1.57 5.48
CA TRP A 12 1.04 1.33 4.29
C TRP A 12 2.02 0.18 4.51
N LEU A 13 2.81 0.21 5.59
CA LEU A 13 3.77 -0.85 5.91
C LEU A 13 3.10 -2.23 6.06
N LYS A 14 1.93 -2.31 6.71
CA LYS A 14 1.19 -3.57 6.85
C LYS A 14 0.74 -4.13 5.49
N LEU A 15 0.25 -3.27 4.61
CA LEU A 15 -0.17 -3.66 3.26
C LEU A 15 1.02 -4.11 2.41
N THR A 16 2.12 -3.35 2.42
CA THR A 16 3.35 -3.73 1.71
C THR A 16 3.89 -5.06 2.21
N LEU A 17 3.90 -5.29 3.53
CA LEU A 17 4.31 -6.58 4.09
C LEU A 17 3.39 -7.73 3.65
N LEU A 18 2.07 -7.54 3.66
CA LEU A 18 1.13 -8.55 3.16
C LEU A 18 1.35 -8.87 1.68
N LEU A 19 1.56 -7.84 0.85
CA LEU A 19 1.86 -8.02 -0.57
C LEU A 19 3.19 -8.74 -0.79
N ALA A 20 4.23 -8.39 -0.02
CA ALA A 20 5.53 -9.04 -0.07
C ALA A 20 5.43 -10.53 0.30
N VAL A 21 4.68 -10.86 1.36
CA VAL A 21 4.41 -12.25 1.74
C VAL A 21 3.64 -12.99 0.64
N ALA A 22 2.63 -12.36 0.04
CA ALA A 22 1.86 -12.96 -1.05
C ALA A 22 2.74 -13.23 -2.29
N VAL A 23 3.60 -12.29 -2.68
CA VAL A 23 4.55 -12.45 -3.79
C VAL A 23 5.59 -13.53 -3.47
N GLY A 24 6.12 -13.55 -2.24
CA GLY A 24 7.07 -14.59 -1.81
C GLY A 24 6.45 -15.99 -1.80
N ALA A 25 5.21 -16.11 -1.33
CA ALA A 25 4.45 -17.36 -1.38
C ALA A 25 4.18 -17.78 -2.84
N ALA A 26 3.80 -16.84 -3.71
CA ALA A 26 3.60 -17.09 -5.13
C ALA A 26 4.90 -17.59 -5.79
N TRP A 27 6.04 -16.98 -5.48
CA TRP A 27 7.35 -17.43 -5.97
C TRP A 27 7.67 -18.87 -5.58
N TRP A 28 7.32 -19.28 -4.36
CA TRP A 28 7.55 -20.64 -3.88
C TRP A 28 6.58 -21.67 -4.46
N LEU A 29 5.30 -21.29 -4.64
CA LEU A 29 4.24 -22.21 -5.04
C LEU A 29 4.12 -22.38 -6.56
N LEU A 30 4.50 -21.35 -7.33
CA LEU A 30 4.43 -21.41 -8.78
C LEU A 30 5.70 -22.05 -9.33
N ALA A 31 5.53 -23.04 -10.20
CA ALA A 31 6.64 -23.57 -10.98
C ALA A 31 7.32 -22.43 -11.75
N THR A 32 8.66 -22.44 -11.76
CA THR A 32 9.55 -21.40 -12.32
C THR A 32 9.29 -21.07 -13.81
N GLY A 33 8.47 -21.86 -14.51
CA GLY A 33 8.05 -21.63 -15.91
C GLY A 33 6.57 -21.23 -16.09
N SER A 34 5.79 -21.05 -15.03
CA SER A 34 4.32 -20.94 -15.13
C SER A 34 3.80 -19.63 -15.77
N GLY A 35 4.62 -18.62 -16.03
CA GLY A 35 4.21 -17.34 -16.64
C GLY A 35 3.25 -16.49 -15.78
N TRP A 36 2.64 -17.05 -14.74
CA TRP A 36 1.72 -16.39 -13.81
C TRP A 36 2.44 -15.51 -12.79
N PHE A 37 3.67 -15.86 -12.42
CA PHE A 37 4.46 -15.08 -11.46
C PHE A 37 4.60 -13.58 -11.85
N PRO A 38 5.00 -13.20 -13.08
CA PRO A 38 5.09 -11.79 -13.45
C PRO A 38 3.72 -11.08 -13.41
N LEU A 39 2.61 -11.76 -13.71
CA LEU A 39 1.28 -11.18 -13.58
C LEU A 39 0.91 -10.88 -12.12
N ILE A 40 1.24 -11.79 -11.20
CA ILE A 40 1.04 -11.59 -9.76
C ILE A 40 1.90 -10.42 -9.25
N LEU A 41 3.16 -10.36 -9.69
CA LEU A 41 4.07 -9.28 -9.33
C LEU A 41 3.56 -7.91 -9.80
N ILE A 42 3.12 -7.81 -11.06
CA ILE A 42 2.53 -6.57 -11.60
C ILE A 42 1.28 -6.19 -10.82
N THR A 43 0.41 -7.16 -10.53
CA THR A 43 -0.82 -6.93 -9.78
C THR A 43 -0.51 -6.42 -8.37
N ALA A 44 0.46 -7.01 -7.68
CA ALA A 44 0.90 -6.55 -6.36
C ALA A 44 1.44 -5.11 -6.40
N ALA A 45 2.27 -4.77 -7.39
CA ALA A 45 2.78 -3.42 -7.58
C ALA A 45 1.67 -2.39 -7.85
N VAL A 46 0.67 -2.76 -8.66
CA VAL A 46 -0.50 -1.92 -8.93
C VAL A 46 -1.28 -1.68 -7.63
N VAL A 47 -1.58 -2.74 -6.86
CA VAL A 47 -2.28 -2.62 -5.58
C VAL A 47 -1.52 -1.71 -4.62
N GLU A 48 -0.21 -1.84 -4.52
CA GLU A 48 0.62 -0.97 -3.69
C GLU A 48 0.51 0.50 -4.12
N LEU A 49 0.64 0.79 -5.41
CA LEU A 49 0.48 2.16 -5.93
C LEU A 49 -0.89 2.76 -5.62
N TRP A 50 -1.97 1.98 -5.80
CA TRP A 50 -3.32 2.42 -5.49
C TRP A 50 -3.51 2.68 -3.99
N SER A 51 -2.95 1.85 -3.13
CA SER A 51 -3.02 2.04 -1.67
C SER A 51 -2.29 3.31 -1.21
N VAL A 52 -1.11 3.60 -1.77
CA VAL A 52 -0.37 4.84 -1.49
C VAL A 52 -1.16 6.06 -1.95
N ARG A 53 -1.77 6.01 -3.14
CA ARG A 53 -2.62 7.10 -3.64
C ARG A 53 -3.83 7.34 -2.74
N ALA A 54 -4.50 6.29 -2.28
CA ALA A 54 -5.65 6.39 -1.38
C ALA A 54 -5.24 7.01 -0.04
N LEU A 55 -4.17 6.51 0.58
CA LEU A 55 -3.63 7.04 1.83
C LEU A 55 -3.20 8.50 1.70
N ALA A 56 -2.58 8.88 0.58
CA ALA A 56 -2.20 10.27 0.32
C ALA A 56 -3.44 11.18 0.16
N ALA A 57 -4.51 10.67 -0.47
CA ALA A 57 -5.76 11.42 -0.62
C ALA A 57 -6.45 11.63 0.74
N GLU A 58 -6.52 10.60 1.58
CA GLU A 58 -7.03 10.68 2.95
C GLU A 58 -6.20 11.67 3.77
N TRP A 59 -4.88 11.52 3.74
CA TRP A 59 -3.97 12.43 4.44
C TRP A 59 -4.14 13.88 4.00
N ALA A 60 -4.26 14.14 2.69
CA ALA A 60 -4.49 15.48 2.16
C ALA A 60 -5.89 16.02 2.51
N SER A 61 -6.89 15.16 2.64
CA SER A 61 -8.23 15.55 3.11
C SER A 61 -8.19 15.99 4.57
N GLU A 62 -7.47 15.25 5.42
CA GLU A 62 -7.29 15.53 6.84
C GLU A 62 -6.43 16.77 7.08
N ALA A 63 -5.37 16.94 6.29
CA ALA A 63 -4.50 18.11 6.32
C ALA A 63 -5.26 19.40 5.99
N ARG A 64 -6.17 19.32 5.00
CA ARG A 64 -7.09 20.42 4.71
C ARG A 64 -8.06 20.61 5.87
N SER A 65 -8.82 19.56 6.24
CA SER A 65 -9.88 19.57 7.27
C SER A 65 -9.47 20.17 8.61
N SER A 66 -8.20 20.09 8.99
CA SER A 66 -7.71 20.59 10.27
C SER A 66 -7.01 21.95 10.19
N TRP A 67 -6.58 22.40 9.01
CA TRP A 67 -5.95 23.71 8.85
C TRP A 67 -6.93 24.86 9.06
N TRP A 68 -8.20 24.71 8.65
CA TRP A 68 -9.21 25.75 8.83
C TRP A 68 -9.76 25.87 10.27
N TRP A 69 -9.65 24.82 11.09
CA TRP A 69 -10.15 24.83 12.48
C TRP A 69 -9.07 25.16 13.52
N HIS A 70 -7.81 25.29 13.11
CA HIS A 70 -6.68 25.68 13.97
C HIS A 70 -6.22 27.13 13.75
N ARG A 71 -7.09 28.02 13.24
CA ARG A 71 -6.86 29.47 13.32
C ARG A 71 -7.41 30.04 14.61
#